data_AF-A0A7X8BU85-F1
#
_entry.id   AF-A0A7X8BU85-F1
#
_cell.length_a   1.000
_cell.length_b   1.000
_cell.length_c   1.000
_cell.angle_alpha   90.00
_cell.angle_beta   90.00
_cell.angle_gamma   90.00
#
_symmetry.space_group_name_H-M   'P 1'
#
loop_
_entity.id
_entity.type
_entity.pdbx_description
1 polymer ?
#
loop_
_entity_poly.entity_id
_entity_poly.type
_entity_poly.pdbx_seq_one_letter_code
_entity_poly.pdbx_strand_id
1 'polypeptide(L)'
;MKDIIKDRLNERAKELNCLYQVIDLLRHENSSLNYVFQQLVKIIPPAWQYPSVCCVRITYEDEVFKSEEFLETLWVQSADIVVDDKVMGKIEVFYMQFIRLINGSQFLPEEQKLLNVIALKISEYLFSRKLQKTIELLQKESHLLTHEMESNEILPVFHDQHWKWRYRMVEKLVGKLDREKTGVVACYVIGSTKNATAGPKSDIDLLIHFRGNDLQRNALLAYISGWSHALAEYNYEKTGCLSEDGLIDLHIITDEDIEKKTSYAIMIGSTENSARKIPFAGE
;
A
#
# COMPACT_ATOMS: atom_id res chain seq x y z
N MET A 1 42.11 22.19 10.65
CA MET A 1 40.75 22.81 10.70
C MET A 1 40.27 23.22 9.31
N LYS A 2 41.07 23.93 8.49
CA LYS A 2 40.72 24.27 7.10
C LYS A 2 40.52 23.04 6.19
N ASP A 3 41.33 22.00 6.33
CA ASP A 3 41.23 20.80 5.48
C ASP A 3 39.98 19.97 5.76
N ILE A 4 39.59 19.79 7.03
CA ILE A 4 38.34 19.10 7.43
C ILE A 4 37.09 19.80 6.87
N ILE A 5 37.10 21.14 6.85
CA ILE A 5 36.00 21.93 6.28
C ILE A 5 35.96 21.75 4.76
N LYS A 6 37.12 21.78 4.09
CA LYS A 6 37.23 21.58 2.65
C LYS A 6 36.78 20.18 2.22
N ASP A 7 37.16 19.14 2.97
CA ASP A 7 36.76 17.76 2.71
C ASP A 7 35.25 17.60 2.86
N ARG A 8 34.65 18.13 3.94
CA ARG A 8 33.19 18.10 4.12
C ARG A 8 32.43 18.83 3.02
N LEU A 9 32.94 19.97 2.55
CA LEU A 9 32.33 20.70 1.44
C LEU A 9 32.42 19.92 0.12
N ASN A 10 33.53 19.23 -0.10
CA ASN A 10 33.72 18.41 -1.29
C ASN A 10 32.77 17.20 -1.30
N GLU A 11 32.61 16.50 -0.16
CA GLU A 11 31.64 15.41 -0.06
C GLU A 11 30.20 15.91 -0.28
N ARG A 12 29.82 17.07 0.27
CA ARG A 12 28.51 17.67 -0.01
C ARG A 12 28.32 18.05 -1.48
N ALA A 13 29.36 18.53 -2.14
CA ALA A 13 29.30 18.85 -3.56
C ALA A 13 29.07 17.58 -4.41
N LYS A 14 29.71 16.46 -4.05
CA LYS A 14 29.47 15.15 -4.69
C LYS A 14 28.03 14.68 -4.49
N GLU A 15 27.51 14.73 -3.26
CA GLU A 15 26.13 14.36 -2.95
C GLU A 15 25.12 15.16 -3.80
N LEU A 16 25.27 16.49 -3.83
CA LEU A 16 24.38 17.38 -4.59
C LEU A 16 24.48 17.14 -6.10
N ASN A 17 25.68 16.96 -6.62
CA ASN A 17 25.88 16.67 -8.05
C ASN A 17 25.26 15.32 -8.44
N CYS A 18 25.39 14.31 -7.58
CA CYS A 18 24.74 13.02 -7.78
C CYS A 18 23.21 13.15 -7.81
N LEU A 19 22.62 13.82 -6.80
CA LEU A 19 21.18 14.05 -6.77
C LEU A 19 20.68 14.83 -7.99
N TYR A 20 21.42 15.85 -8.44
CA TYR A 20 21.08 16.58 -9.65
C TYR A 20 21.05 15.68 -10.88
N GLN A 21 22.09 14.86 -11.09
CA GLN A 21 22.17 13.93 -12.23
C GLN A 21 21.07 12.86 -12.18
N VAL A 22 20.79 12.32 -10.98
CA VAL A 22 19.69 11.37 -10.78
C VAL A 22 18.36 12.02 -11.15
N ILE A 23 18.06 13.20 -10.59
CA ILE A 23 16.79 13.89 -10.86
C ILE A 23 16.67 14.22 -12.35
N ASP A 24 17.72 14.72 -12.99
CA ASP A 24 17.69 15.08 -14.42
C ASP A 24 17.49 13.86 -15.32
N LEU A 25 18.13 12.73 -15.00
CA LEU A 25 17.90 11.46 -15.68
C LEU A 25 16.42 11.02 -15.55
N LEU A 26 15.86 11.10 -14.34
CA LEU A 26 14.49 10.68 -14.05
C LEU A 26 13.42 11.62 -14.64
N ARG A 27 13.76 12.85 -15.06
CA ARG A 27 12.80 13.75 -15.72
C ARG A 27 12.34 13.27 -17.10
N HIS A 28 13.10 12.38 -17.74
CA HIS A 28 12.83 11.93 -19.10
C HIS A 28 11.95 10.67 -19.08
N GLU A 29 10.63 10.86 -19.08
CA GLU A 29 9.63 9.78 -18.92
C GLU A 29 9.61 8.78 -20.09
N ASN A 30 10.02 9.20 -21.29
CA ASN A 30 10.03 8.35 -22.50
C ASN A 30 11.22 7.38 -22.60
N SER A 31 12.24 7.52 -21.75
CA SER A 31 13.39 6.59 -21.75
C SER A 31 12.95 5.19 -21.31
N SER A 32 13.63 4.13 -21.76
CA SER A 32 13.34 2.78 -21.25
C SER A 32 13.84 2.63 -19.80
N LEU A 33 13.16 1.84 -18.99
CA LEU A 33 13.61 1.55 -17.61
C LEU A 33 15.02 0.95 -17.60
N ASN A 34 15.31 0.06 -18.56
CA ASN A 34 16.64 -0.50 -18.75
C ASN A 34 17.71 0.59 -18.91
N TYR A 35 17.49 1.56 -19.81
CA TYR A 35 18.42 2.68 -19.99
C TYR A 35 18.58 3.49 -18.71
N VAL A 36 17.48 3.83 -18.04
CA VAL A 36 17.50 4.61 -16.79
C VAL A 36 18.31 3.90 -15.71
N PHE A 37 18.02 2.62 -15.42
CA PHE A 37 18.74 1.87 -14.40
C PHE A 37 20.22 1.68 -14.75
N GLN A 38 20.57 1.49 -16.03
CA GLN A 38 21.96 1.43 -16.48
C GLN A 38 22.70 2.76 -16.32
N GLN A 39 22.03 3.90 -16.43
CA GLN A 39 22.65 5.19 -16.13
C GLN A 39 22.77 5.42 -14.61
N LEU A 40 21.77 5.02 -13.82
CA LEU A 40 21.80 5.17 -12.35
C LEU A 40 22.99 4.45 -11.73
N VAL A 41 23.28 3.21 -12.13
CA VAL A 41 24.45 2.46 -11.63
C VAL A 41 25.81 3.12 -11.97
N LYS A 42 25.84 4.06 -12.91
CA LYS A 42 27.03 4.85 -13.27
C LYS A 42 27.11 6.19 -12.53
N ILE A 43 25.96 6.80 -12.22
CA ILE A 43 25.86 8.11 -11.55
C ILE A 43 26.11 8.00 -10.03
N ILE A 44 25.75 6.88 -9.42
CA ILE A 44 25.80 6.68 -7.97
C ILE A 44 27.24 6.57 -7.42
N PRO A 45 28.16 5.73 -7.96
CA PRO A 45 29.48 5.51 -7.35
C PRO A 45 30.34 6.77 -7.12
N PRO A 46 30.39 7.77 -8.03
CA PRO A 46 31.13 9.02 -7.82
C PRO A 46 30.72 9.83 -6.58
N ALA A 47 29.53 9.56 -6.03
CA ALA A 47 29.00 10.27 -4.87
C ALA A 47 29.48 9.73 -3.52
N TRP A 48 30.04 8.51 -3.50
CA TRP A 48 30.53 7.88 -2.29
C TRP A 48 31.94 8.38 -1.92
N GLN A 49 32.34 8.14 -0.67
CA GLN A 49 33.62 8.56 -0.13
C GLN A 49 34.79 7.95 -0.93
N TYR A 50 34.63 6.71 -1.39
CA TYR A 50 35.65 5.96 -2.14
C TYR A 50 35.14 5.48 -3.50
N PRO A 51 35.00 6.38 -4.51
CA PRO A 51 34.41 6.03 -5.80
C PRO A 51 35.13 4.91 -6.57
N SER A 52 36.45 4.84 -6.47
CA SER A 52 37.27 3.90 -7.25
C SER A 52 37.08 2.43 -6.90
N VAL A 53 36.46 2.16 -5.75
CA VAL A 53 36.18 0.80 -5.26
C VAL A 53 34.70 0.64 -4.92
N CYS A 54 33.86 1.56 -5.39
CA CYS A 54 32.42 1.57 -5.18
C CYS A 54 31.72 0.96 -6.40
N CYS A 55 30.90 -0.05 -6.18
CA CYS A 55 30.05 -0.63 -7.23
C CYS A 55 28.59 -0.68 -6.78
N VAL A 56 27.66 -0.70 -7.73
CA VAL A 56 26.23 -0.58 -7.47
C VAL A 56 25.48 -1.71 -8.16
N ARG A 57 24.49 -2.26 -7.48
CA ARG A 57 23.48 -3.16 -8.02
C ARG A 57 22.10 -2.54 -7.80
N ILE A 58 21.29 -2.49 -8.84
CA ILE A 58 19.87 -2.19 -8.72
C ILE A 58 19.11 -3.43 -9.14
N THR A 59 18.23 -3.91 -8.27
CA THR A 59 17.25 -4.95 -8.59
C THR A 59 15.90 -4.27 -8.68
N TYR A 60 15.19 -4.48 -9.79
CA TYR A 60 13.84 -3.99 -9.99
C TYR A 60 13.04 -5.10 -10.67
N GLU A 61 11.98 -5.57 -10.00
CA GLU A 61 11.26 -6.79 -10.38
C GLU A 61 12.25 -7.97 -10.52
N ASP A 62 12.25 -8.67 -11.65
CA ASP A 62 13.16 -9.79 -11.92
C ASP A 62 14.47 -9.37 -12.61
N GLU A 63 14.65 -8.08 -12.90
CA GLU A 63 15.82 -7.55 -13.60
C GLU A 63 16.90 -7.04 -12.64
N VAL A 64 18.16 -7.27 -13.01
CA VAL A 64 19.33 -6.85 -12.24
C VAL A 64 20.25 -6.00 -13.10
N PHE A 65 20.52 -4.79 -12.64
CA PHE A 65 21.41 -3.80 -13.25
C PHE A 65 22.64 -3.62 -12.37
N LYS A 66 23.83 -3.60 -12.98
CA LYS A 66 25.10 -3.55 -12.24
C LYS A 66 26.02 -2.51 -12.87
N SER A 67 26.80 -1.84 -12.03
CA SER A 67 27.90 -0.99 -12.49
C SER A 67 28.97 -1.81 -13.21
N GLU A 68 29.82 -1.15 -13.98
CA GLU A 68 31.02 -1.78 -14.55
C GLU A 68 31.92 -2.31 -13.41
N GLU A 69 32.61 -3.43 -13.67
CA GLU A 69 33.52 -4.08 -12.70
C GLU A 69 32.86 -4.47 -11.35
N PHE A 70 31.62 -4.93 -11.37
CA PHE A 70 30.88 -5.31 -10.16
C PHE A 70 31.47 -6.51 -9.41
N LEU A 71 31.76 -6.32 -8.12
CA LEU A 71 32.08 -7.38 -7.16
C LEU A 71 31.17 -7.29 -5.93
N GLU A 72 30.47 -8.38 -5.61
CA GLU A 72 29.66 -8.48 -4.40
C GLU A 72 30.55 -8.79 -3.20
N THR A 73 30.36 -8.02 -2.12
CA THR A 73 31.11 -8.17 -0.88
C THR A 73 30.17 -8.10 0.32
N LEU A 74 30.69 -8.39 1.51
CA LEU A 74 29.96 -8.24 2.77
C LEU A 74 29.74 -6.77 3.16
N TRP A 75 30.39 -5.83 2.47
CA TRP A 75 30.35 -4.42 2.80
C TRP A 75 29.34 -3.72 1.89
N VAL A 76 28.09 -3.71 2.33
CA VAL A 76 26.95 -3.23 1.54
C VAL A 76 26.12 -2.22 2.32
N GLN A 77 25.64 -1.19 1.61
CA GLN A 77 24.47 -0.39 1.99
C GLN A 77 23.33 -0.74 1.04
N SER A 78 22.10 -0.77 1.57
CA SER A 78 20.92 -1.01 0.77
C SER A 78 19.81 -0.02 1.08
N ALA A 79 18.97 0.24 0.10
CA ALA A 79 17.69 0.94 0.26
C ALA A 79 16.64 0.31 -0.65
N ASP A 80 15.43 0.12 -0.13
CA ASP A 80 14.33 -0.48 -0.87
C ASP A 80 13.71 0.52 -1.84
N ILE A 81 13.33 0.04 -3.02
CA ILE A 81 12.52 0.77 -3.98
C ILE A 81 11.07 0.37 -3.73
N VAL A 82 10.32 1.26 -3.08
CA VAL A 82 8.91 1.04 -2.72
C VAL A 82 8.01 1.81 -3.68
N VAL A 83 7.06 1.13 -4.32
CA VAL A 83 6.07 1.75 -5.22
C VAL A 83 4.69 1.24 -4.81
N ASP A 84 3.76 2.15 -4.52
CA ASP A 84 2.41 1.79 -4.06
C ASP A 84 2.42 0.86 -2.83
N ASP A 85 3.23 1.24 -1.82
CA ASP A 85 3.48 0.47 -0.58
C ASP A 85 4.03 -0.96 -0.76
N LYS A 86 4.41 -1.34 -1.99
CA LYS A 86 5.05 -2.61 -2.30
C LYS A 86 6.54 -2.42 -2.57
N VAL A 87 7.36 -3.27 -1.97
CA VAL A 87 8.80 -3.34 -2.30
C VAL A 87 8.93 -3.97 -3.68
N MET A 88 9.25 -3.14 -4.68
CA MET A 88 9.42 -3.56 -6.08
C MET A 88 10.86 -3.88 -6.42
N GLY A 89 11.80 -3.56 -5.53
CA GLY A 89 13.21 -3.67 -5.81
C GLY A 89 14.07 -3.08 -4.70
N LYS A 90 15.36 -2.98 -4.96
CA LYS A 90 16.33 -2.37 -4.04
C LYS A 90 17.55 -1.84 -4.80
N ILE A 91 18.21 -0.87 -4.18
CA ILE A 91 19.51 -0.34 -4.58
C ILE A 91 20.51 -0.80 -3.56
N GLU A 92 21.61 -1.38 -4.01
CA GLU A 92 22.70 -1.87 -3.18
C GLU A 92 24.02 -1.23 -3.65
N VAL A 93 24.78 -0.69 -2.71
CA VAL A 93 26.08 -0.08 -2.94
C VAL A 93 27.13 -0.85 -2.15
N PHE A 94 28.17 -1.30 -2.83
CA PHE A 94 29.23 -2.12 -2.24
C PHE A 94 30.57 -1.40 -2.31
N TYR A 95 31.40 -1.62 -1.30
CA TYR A 95 32.85 -1.42 -1.45
C TYR A 95 33.52 -2.74 -1.81
N MET A 96 34.36 -2.75 -2.84
CA MET A 96 35.00 -3.98 -3.36
C MET A 96 36.17 -4.46 -2.49
N GLN A 97 36.63 -3.65 -1.55
CA GLN A 97 37.72 -3.96 -0.65
C GLN A 97 37.48 -3.38 0.75
N PHE A 98 38.21 -3.88 1.74
CA PHE A 98 38.26 -3.28 3.05
C PHE A 98 39.13 -2.01 3.01
N ILE A 99 38.58 -0.90 3.48
CA ILE A 99 39.19 0.42 3.53
C ILE A 99 39.42 0.82 4.99
N ARG A 100 38.35 0.95 5.78
CA ARG A 100 38.37 1.26 7.21
C ARG A 100 36.98 1.12 7.84
N LEU A 101 36.92 0.99 9.17
CA LEU A 101 35.67 1.06 9.93
C LEU A 101 35.47 2.43 10.57
N ILE A 102 34.30 3.01 10.36
CA ILE A 102 33.79 4.23 10.98
C ILE A 102 32.49 3.83 11.69
N ASN A 103 32.44 3.91 13.02
CA ASN A 103 31.28 3.51 13.83
C ASN A 103 30.76 2.08 13.53
N GLY A 104 31.66 1.15 13.20
CA GLY A 104 31.31 -0.24 12.88
C GLY A 104 30.87 -0.49 11.44
N SER A 105 30.85 0.53 10.57
CA SER A 105 30.55 0.40 9.13
C SER A 105 31.68 0.98 8.28
N GLN A 106 31.85 0.52 7.04
CA GLN A 106 32.75 1.17 6.08
C GLN A 106 32.17 2.45 5.48
N PHE A 107 30.86 2.64 5.66
CA PHE A 107 30.10 3.73 5.07
C PHE A 107 29.75 4.80 6.09
N LEU A 108 29.61 6.02 5.59
CA LEU A 108 29.16 7.16 6.36
C LEU A 108 27.63 7.15 6.53
N PRO A 109 27.10 7.65 7.66
CA PRO A 109 25.65 7.85 7.83
C PRO A 109 25.05 8.76 6.75
N GLU A 110 25.81 9.73 6.25
CA GLU A 110 25.42 10.61 5.16
C GLU A 110 25.24 9.87 3.84
N GLU A 111 26.08 8.86 3.55
CA GLU A 111 25.94 8.01 2.34
C GLU A 111 24.65 7.19 2.40
N GLN A 112 24.29 6.64 3.56
CA GLN A 112 23.01 5.94 3.71
C GLN A 112 21.83 6.89 3.48
N LYS A 113 21.91 8.13 4.00
CA LYS A 113 20.88 9.15 3.78
C LYS A 113 20.76 9.50 2.29
N LEU A 114 21.89 9.67 1.60
CA LEU A 114 21.90 9.89 0.15
C LEU A 114 21.24 8.72 -0.59
N LEU A 115 21.61 7.48 -0.27
CA LEU A 115 21.04 6.28 -0.87
C LEU A 115 19.51 6.20 -0.69
N ASN A 116 19.03 6.48 0.52
CA ASN A 116 17.60 6.52 0.83
C ASN A 116 16.86 7.59 -0.01
N VAL A 117 17.46 8.76 -0.20
CA VAL A 117 16.88 9.83 -1.03
C VAL A 117 16.87 9.42 -2.51
N ILE A 118 17.92 8.77 -3.01
CA ILE A 118 17.97 8.27 -4.38
C ILE A 118 16.87 7.20 -4.59
N ALA A 119 16.73 6.26 -3.66
CA ALA A 119 15.66 5.26 -3.69
C ALA A 119 14.28 5.91 -3.73
N LEU A 120 14.03 6.91 -2.88
CA LEU A 120 12.78 7.67 -2.88
C LEU A 120 12.49 8.34 -4.24
N LYS A 121 13.50 8.96 -4.86
CA LYS A 121 13.32 9.62 -6.17
C LYS A 121 13.02 8.61 -7.29
N ILE A 122 13.65 7.45 -7.25
CA ILE A 122 13.37 6.35 -8.19
C ILE A 122 11.95 5.81 -7.96
N SER A 123 11.53 5.63 -6.70
CA SER A 123 10.17 5.26 -6.33
C SER A 123 9.12 6.23 -6.88
N GLU A 124 9.31 7.53 -6.67
CA GLU A 124 8.41 8.58 -7.20
C GLU A 124 8.33 8.54 -8.74
N TYR A 125 9.46 8.35 -9.41
CA TYR A 125 9.54 8.22 -10.87
C TYR A 125 8.76 7.00 -11.38
N LEU A 126 9.00 5.82 -10.78
CA LEU A 126 8.33 4.59 -11.16
C LEU A 126 6.82 4.68 -10.92
N PHE A 127 6.40 5.25 -9.78
CA PHE A 127 5.00 5.49 -9.48
C PHE A 127 4.35 6.39 -10.54
N SER A 128 4.98 7.51 -10.88
CA SER A 128 4.48 8.46 -11.88
C SER A 128 4.32 7.80 -13.25
N ARG A 129 5.30 6.99 -13.65
CA ARG A 129 5.26 6.24 -14.92
C ARG A 129 4.14 5.19 -14.94
N LYS A 130 3.95 4.44 -13.86
CA LYS A 130 2.83 3.48 -13.75
C LYS A 130 1.48 4.21 -13.76
N LEU A 131 1.38 5.34 -13.08
CA LEU A 131 0.16 6.17 -13.07
C LEU A 131 -0.21 6.65 -14.49
N GLN A 132 0.75 7.18 -15.25
CA GLN A 132 0.52 7.61 -16.63
C GLN A 132 0.04 6.46 -17.53
N LYS A 133 0.73 5.30 -17.49
CA LYS A 133 0.28 4.09 -18.21
C LYS A 133 -1.15 3.68 -17.82
N THR A 134 -1.46 3.73 -16.52
CA THR A 134 -2.80 3.43 -16.01
C THR A 134 -3.85 4.38 -16.57
N ILE A 135 -3.58 5.68 -16.56
CA ILE A 135 -4.49 6.70 -17.11
C ILE A 135 -4.69 6.52 -18.61
N GLU A 136 -3.62 6.30 -19.37
CA GLU A 136 -3.71 6.07 -20.83
C GLU A 136 -4.57 4.86 -21.18
N LEU A 137 -4.44 3.77 -20.42
CA LEU A 137 -5.26 2.56 -20.60
C LEU A 137 -6.72 2.82 -20.25
N LEU A 138 -6.99 3.50 -19.14
CA LEU A 138 -8.36 3.86 -18.73
C LEU A 138 -9.05 4.77 -19.76
N GLN A 139 -8.31 5.65 -20.43
CA GLN A 139 -8.83 6.49 -21.51
C GLN A 139 -9.11 5.71 -22.80
N LYS A 140 -8.34 4.65 -23.09
CA LYS A 140 -8.49 3.83 -24.30
C LYS A 140 -9.51 2.70 -24.16
N GLU A 141 -9.68 2.15 -22.95
CA GLU A 141 -10.45 0.91 -22.69
C GLU A 141 -11.53 1.09 -21.61
N SER A 142 -12.43 2.07 -21.78
CA SER A 142 -13.49 2.39 -20.79
C SER A 142 -14.47 1.24 -20.46
N HIS A 143 -14.36 0.07 -21.11
CA HIS A 143 -15.27 -1.07 -20.95
C HIS A 143 -14.63 -2.42 -20.58
N LEU A 144 -13.30 -2.60 -20.54
CA LEU A 144 -12.70 -3.94 -20.51
C LEU A 144 -12.01 -4.37 -19.21
N LEU A 145 -11.93 -3.53 -18.18
CA LEU A 145 -11.17 -3.86 -16.96
C LEU A 145 -12.02 -4.61 -15.92
N THR A 146 -12.59 -5.75 -16.31
CA THR A 146 -13.14 -6.73 -15.37
C THR A 146 -12.16 -7.87 -15.18
N HIS A 147 -11.46 -7.83 -14.04
CA HIS A 147 -10.65 -8.91 -13.46
C HIS A 147 -9.39 -9.31 -14.25
N GLU A 148 -8.30 -9.54 -13.50
CA GLU A 148 -7.06 -10.20 -13.94
C GLU A 148 -6.05 -9.37 -14.74
N MET A 149 -5.60 -8.23 -14.19
CA MET A 149 -4.27 -7.73 -14.52
C MET A 149 -3.51 -7.36 -13.25
N GLU A 150 -2.90 -8.38 -12.62
CA GLU A 150 -1.70 -8.18 -11.80
C GLU A 150 -0.50 -8.01 -12.73
N SER A 151 -0.45 -6.90 -13.49
CA SER A 151 0.77 -6.53 -14.20
C SER A 151 1.54 -5.53 -13.34
N ASN A 152 2.82 -5.83 -13.07
CA ASN A 152 3.70 -4.89 -12.36
C ASN A 152 3.86 -3.55 -13.10
N GLU A 153 3.48 -3.47 -14.37
CA GLU A 153 3.61 -2.28 -15.22
C GLU A 153 2.57 -1.18 -14.96
N ILE A 154 1.47 -1.47 -14.28
CA ILE A 154 0.32 -0.58 -14.11
C ILE A 154 0.05 -0.47 -12.60
N LEU A 155 -0.41 0.70 -12.13
CA LEU A 155 -0.88 0.77 -10.75
C LEU A 155 -2.15 -0.08 -10.61
N PRO A 156 -2.27 -0.91 -9.58
CA PRO A 156 -3.52 -1.59 -9.32
C PRO A 156 -4.61 -0.53 -9.12
N VAL A 157 -5.56 -0.47 -10.05
CA VAL A 157 -6.63 0.54 -10.17
C VAL A 157 -7.50 0.64 -8.89
N PHE A 158 -7.30 -0.24 -7.90
CA PHE A 158 -8.17 -0.42 -6.74
C PHE A 158 -7.48 -0.43 -5.36
N HIS A 159 -6.19 -0.08 -5.21
CA HIS A 159 -5.56 -0.16 -3.87
C HIS A 159 -6.15 0.86 -2.87
N ASP A 160 -6.58 2.04 -3.34
CA ASP A 160 -7.11 3.12 -2.50
C ASP A 160 -8.61 3.04 -2.14
N GLN A 161 -9.29 1.93 -2.40
CA GLN A 161 -10.75 1.82 -2.21
C GLN A 161 -11.13 0.73 -1.22
N HIS A 162 -10.46 0.73 -0.07
CA HIS A 162 -10.75 -0.13 1.08
C HIS A 162 -12.24 -0.16 1.45
N TRP A 163 -12.93 0.97 1.32
CA TRP A 163 -14.37 1.05 1.55
C TRP A 163 -15.19 0.29 0.49
N LYS A 164 -14.77 0.27 -0.79
CA LYS A 164 -15.56 -0.37 -1.86
C LYS A 164 -15.57 -1.87 -1.73
N TRP A 165 -14.42 -2.49 -1.46
CA TRP A 165 -14.40 -3.94 -1.31
C TRP A 165 -15.14 -4.36 -0.02
N ARG A 166 -15.00 -3.60 1.08
CA ARG A 166 -15.78 -3.83 2.31
C ARG A 166 -17.28 -3.76 2.02
N TYR A 167 -17.70 -2.70 1.33
CA TYR A 167 -19.10 -2.53 0.92
C TYR A 167 -19.59 -3.69 0.04
N ARG A 168 -18.83 -4.10 -0.98
CA ARG A 168 -19.15 -5.26 -1.82
C ARG A 168 -19.23 -6.57 -1.03
N MET A 169 -18.39 -6.75 -0.02
CA MET A 169 -18.46 -7.94 0.84
C MET A 169 -19.70 -7.92 1.72
N VAL A 170 -20.13 -6.75 2.20
CA VAL A 170 -21.43 -6.63 2.88
C VAL A 170 -22.57 -6.98 1.94
N GLU A 171 -22.57 -6.51 0.68
CA GLU A 171 -23.60 -6.89 -0.30
C GLU A 171 -23.65 -8.41 -0.51
N LYS A 172 -22.48 -9.07 -0.61
CA LYS A 172 -22.40 -10.53 -0.74
C LYS A 172 -22.87 -11.27 0.52
N LEU A 173 -22.52 -10.76 1.70
CA LEU A 173 -22.94 -11.32 2.99
C LEU A 173 -24.46 -11.23 3.11
N VAL A 174 -25.03 -10.05 2.92
CA VAL A 174 -26.48 -9.82 3.02
C VAL A 174 -27.24 -10.58 1.92
N GLY A 175 -26.71 -10.65 0.71
CA GLY A 175 -27.29 -11.42 -0.39
C GLY A 175 -27.30 -12.93 -0.17
N LYS A 176 -26.42 -13.46 0.68
CA LYS A 176 -26.37 -14.88 1.06
C LYS A 176 -27.02 -15.16 2.41
N LEU A 177 -27.58 -14.15 3.07
CA LEU A 177 -28.21 -14.30 4.38
C LEU A 177 -29.60 -14.90 4.24
N ASP A 178 -29.85 -16.00 4.96
CA ASP A 178 -31.18 -16.62 5.05
C ASP A 178 -31.98 -15.93 6.16
N ARG A 179 -32.91 -15.03 5.77
CA ARG A 179 -33.69 -14.20 6.70
C ARG A 179 -34.58 -15.03 7.61
N GLU A 180 -35.16 -16.12 7.11
CA GLU A 180 -36.05 -16.98 7.89
C GLU A 180 -35.27 -17.73 8.98
N LYS A 181 -34.05 -18.18 8.68
CA LYS A 181 -33.20 -18.86 9.67
C LYS A 181 -32.52 -17.91 10.66
N THR A 182 -32.35 -16.65 10.28
CA THR A 182 -31.58 -15.68 11.08
C THR A 182 -32.42 -14.60 11.74
N GLY A 183 -33.73 -14.53 11.48
CA GLY A 183 -34.64 -13.54 12.10
C GLY A 183 -34.34 -12.09 11.70
N VAL A 184 -33.64 -11.88 10.58
CA VAL A 184 -33.19 -10.56 10.14
C VAL A 184 -34.26 -9.87 9.29
N VAL A 185 -34.65 -8.67 9.74
CA VAL A 185 -35.63 -7.83 9.06
C VAL A 185 -34.95 -6.91 8.05
N ALA A 186 -33.86 -6.25 8.45
CA ALA A 186 -33.11 -5.33 7.61
C ALA A 186 -31.62 -5.25 8.02
N CYS A 187 -30.76 -4.98 7.04
CA CYS A 187 -29.33 -4.78 7.23
C CYS A 187 -28.92 -3.38 6.76
N TYR A 188 -28.00 -2.77 7.49
CA TYR A 188 -27.47 -1.45 7.18
C TYR A 188 -25.95 -1.41 7.39
N VAL A 189 -25.26 -0.64 6.56
CA VAL A 189 -23.85 -0.28 6.77
C VAL A 189 -23.77 1.12 7.35
N ILE A 190 -22.93 1.28 8.36
CA ILE A 190 -22.63 2.59 8.97
C ILE A 190 -21.12 2.86 8.94
N GLY A 191 -20.71 3.97 9.55
CA GLY A 191 -19.29 4.27 9.75
C GLY A 191 -18.47 4.48 8.47
N SER A 192 -17.19 4.12 8.56
CA SER A 192 -16.16 4.46 7.56
C SER A 192 -16.42 3.83 6.19
N THR A 193 -16.99 2.63 6.17
CA THR A 193 -17.33 1.90 4.94
C THR A 193 -18.47 2.60 4.18
N LYS A 194 -19.49 3.09 4.89
CA LYS A 194 -20.58 3.86 4.29
C LYS A 194 -20.12 5.26 3.85
N ASN A 195 -19.21 5.89 4.59
CA ASN A 195 -18.73 7.26 4.32
C ASN A 195 -17.59 7.34 3.29
N ALA A 196 -17.18 6.21 2.70
CA ALA A 196 -16.07 6.14 1.75
C ALA A 196 -14.70 6.59 2.31
N THR A 197 -14.51 6.44 3.63
CA THR A 197 -13.29 6.84 4.35
C THR A 197 -12.58 5.67 5.04
N ALA A 198 -13.01 4.43 4.80
CA ALA A 198 -12.36 3.25 5.37
C ALA A 198 -10.92 3.15 4.88
N GLY A 199 -9.99 2.89 5.81
CA GLY A 199 -8.58 2.63 5.55
C GLY A 199 -8.19 1.16 5.79
N PRO A 200 -6.89 0.83 5.74
CA PRO A 200 -6.36 -0.52 5.97
C PRO A 200 -6.78 -1.15 7.30
N LYS A 201 -6.86 -0.33 8.36
CA LYS A 201 -7.18 -0.74 9.73
C LYS A 201 -8.66 -0.62 10.08
N SER A 202 -9.51 -0.21 9.14
CA SER A 202 -10.93 -0.01 9.42
C SER A 202 -11.69 -1.33 9.49
N ASP A 203 -12.59 -1.41 10.44
CA ASP A 203 -13.64 -2.42 10.54
C ASP A 203 -14.81 -2.13 9.59
N ILE A 204 -15.77 -3.05 9.57
CA ILE A 204 -17.05 -2.94 8.90
C ILE A 204 -18.12 -2.82 9.97
N ASP A 205 -18.64 -1.62 10.18
CA ASP A 205 -19.78 -1.40 11.07
C ASP A 205 -21.08 -1.87 10.41
N LEU A 206 -21.65 -2.96 10.92
CA LEU A 206 -22.89 -3.55 10.43
C LEU A 206 -24.00 -3.39 11.47
N LEU A 207 -25.10 -2.77 11.06
CA LEU A 207 -26.30 -2.60 11.88
C LEU A 207 -27.41 -3.52 11.35
N ILE A 208 -27.95 -4.38 12.22
CA ILE A 208 -28.99 -5.34 11.88
C ILE A 208 -30.25 -5.06 12.71
N HIS A 209 -31.37 -4.89 12.01
CA HIS A 209 -32.69 -4.94 12.61
C HIS A 209 -33.14 -6.40 12.73
N PHE A 210 -33.28 -6.85 13.96
CA PHE A 210 -33.58 -8.24 14.30
C PHE A 210 -34.98 -8.38 14.90
N ARG A 211 -35.72 -9.37 14.40
CA ARG A 211 -37.03 -9.79 14.91
C ARG A 211 -37.12 -11.32 14.83
N GLY A 212 -36.47 -11.98 15.78
CA GLY A 212 -36.43 -13.44 15.86
C GLY A 212 -36.31 -13.96 17.29
N ASN A 213 -36.23 -15.28 17.42
CA ASN A 213 -36.01 -15.97 18.70
C ASN A 213 -34.51 -16.20 18.98
N ASP A 214 -34.18 -16.73 20.16
CA ASP A 214 -32.79 -16.96 20.57
C ASP A 214 -32.02 -17.93 19.65
N LEU A 215 -32.70 -18.92 19.08
CA LEU A 215 -32.09 -19.85 18.11
C LEU A 215 -31.68 -19.12 16.84
N GLN A 216 -32.56 -18.27 16.29
CA GLN A 216 -32.26 -17.42 15.13
C GLN A 216 -31.16 -16.41 15.45
N ARG A 217 -31.15 -15.85 16.66
CA ARG A 217 -30.09 -14.93 17.12
C ARG A 217 -28.73 -15.62 17.14
N ASN A 218 -28.64 -16.83 17.69
CA ASN A 218 -27.39 -17.60 17.70
C ASN A 218 -26.94 -17.99 16.29
N ALA A 219 -27.88 -18.36 15.41
CA ALA A 219 -27.57 -18.62 14.01
C ALA A 219 -27.01 -17.38 13.29
N LEU A 220 -27.60 -16.21 13.54
CA LEU A 220 -27.10 -14.93 13.02
C LEU A 220 -25.69 -14.63 13.51
N LEU A 221 -25.44 -14.74 14.82
CA LEU A 221 -24.13 -14.45 15.41
C LEU A 221 -23.04 -15.37 14.86
N ALA A 222 -23.33 -16.67 14.73
CA ALA A 222 -22.40 -17.63 14.14
C ALA A 222 -22.11 -17.32 12.66
N TYR A 223 -23.15 -16.95 11.90
CA TYR A 223 -23.01 -16.56 10.50
C TYR A 223 -22.13 -15.31 10.34
N ILE A 224 -22.39 -14.25 11.12
CA ILE A 224 -21.60 -13.00 11.05
C ILE A 224 -20.17 -13.23 11.54
N SER A 225 -19.96 -14.00 12.62
CA SER A 225 -18.61 -14.34 13.12
C SER A 225 -17.77 -15.07 12.06
N GLY A 226 -18.36 -16.05 11.36
CA GLY A 226 -17.67 -16.76 10.27
C GLY A 226 -17.22 -15.82 9.14
N TRP A 227 -18.09 -14.89 8.72
CA TRP A 227 -17.72 -13.85 7.76
C TRP A 227 -16.67 -12.88 8.33
N SER A 228 -16.80 -12.48 9.59
CA SER A 228 -15.92 -11.53 10.25
C SER A 228 -14.48 -12.01 10.26
N HIS A 229 -14.24 -13.26 10.63
CA HIS A 229 -12.90 -13.85 10.63
C HIS A 229 -12.36 -14.08 9.21
N ALA A 230 -13.18 -14.57 8.28
CA ALA A 230 -12.76 -14.74 6.89
C ALA A 230 -12.37 -13.41 6.22
N LEU A 231 -13.09 -12.33 6.53
CA LEU A 231 -12.78 -11.00 6.02
C LEU A 231 -11.55 -10.38 6.71
N ALA A 232 -11.26 -10.74 7.96
CA ALA A 232 -10.04 -10.30 8.64
C ALA A 232 -8.78 -10.88 7.96
N GLU A 233 -8.80 -12.17 7.61
CA GLU A 233 -7.73 -12.79 6.82
C GLU A 233 -7.60 -12.14 5.43
N TYR A 234 -8.72 -11.91 4.74
CA TYR A 234 -8.73 -11.22 3.46
C TYR A 234 -8.18 -9.78 3.56
N ASN A 235 -8.46 -9.08 4.66
CA ASN A 235 -7.91 -7.74 4.90
C ASN A 235 -6.39 -7.81 5.15
N TYR A 236 -5.93 -8.80 5.91
CA TYR A 236 -4.51 -9.02 6.16
C TYR A 236 -3.76 -9.30 4.85
N GLU A 237 -4.25 -10.20 4.00
CA GLU A 237 -3.65 -10.45 2.68
C GLU A 237 -3.60 -9.19 1.80
N LYS A 238 -4.62 -8.34 1.88
CA LYS A 238 -4.69 -7.10 1.09
C LYS A 238 -3.82 -5.98 1.61
N THR A 239 -3.60 -5.89 2.92
CA THR A 239 -3.15 -4.65 3.57
C THR A 239 -2.03 -4.85 4.59
N GLY A 240 -1.70 -6.08 4.96
CA GLY A 240 -0.78 -6.41 6.05
C GLY A 240 -1.30 -6.09 7.46
N CYS A 241 -2.51 -5.53 7.59
CA CYS A 241 -3.10 -5.19 8.89
C CYS A 241 -3.88 -6.38 9.46
N LEU A 242 -3.40 -6.93 10.59
CA LEU A 242 -4.06 -8.01 11.32
C LEU A 242 -5.20 -7.46 12.20
N SER A 243 -6.30 -8.20 12.28
CA SER A 243 -7.40 -7.96 13.23
C SER A 243 -7.76 -9.27 13.92
N GLU A 244 -7.44 -9.40 15.21
CA GLU A 244 -7.63 -10.65 15.97
C GLU A 244 -9.11 -10.93 16.29
N ASP A 245 -9.91 -9.86 16.47
CA ASP A 245 -11.32 -9.95 16.85
C ASP A 245 -12.28 -10.09 15.63
N GLY A 246 -11.73 -10.21 14.42
CA GLY A 246 -12.48 -10.17 13.17
C GLY A 246 -12.58 -8.77 12.56
N LEU A 247 -13.27 -8.63 11.43
CA LEU A 247 -13.37 -7.36 10.69
C LEU A 247 -14.74 -6.68 10.80
N ILE A 248 -15.79 -7.41 11.21
CA ILE A 248 -17.15 -6.86 11.31
C ILE A 248 -17.44 -6.49 12.77
N ASP A 249 -17.72 -5.22 13.02
CA ASP A 249 -18.37 -4.77 14.25
C ASP A 249 -19.89 -4.82 14.06
N LEU A 250 -20.57 -5.64 14.87
CA LEU A 250 -21.99 -5.94 14.72
C LEU A 250 -22.81 -5.23 15.80
N HIS A 251 -23.74 -4.38 15.36
CA HIS A 251 -24.78 -3.79 16.20
C HIS A 251 -26.15 -4.38 15.86
N ILE A 252 -26.85 -4.88 16.87
CA ILE A 252 -28.21 -5.42 16.72
C ILE A 252 -29.19 -4.45 17.39
N ILE A 253 -30.28 -4.15 16.69
CA ILE A 253 -31.39 -3.35 17.20
C ILE A 253 -32.73 -4.08 17.01
N THR A 254 -33.68 -3.76 17.88
CA THR A 254 -35.03 -4.32 17.89
C THR A 254 -36.08 -3.28 17.46
N ASP A 255 -37.34 -3.70 17.34
CA ASP A 255 -38.45 -2.77 17.09
C ASP A 255 -38.56 -1.69 18.19
N GLU A 256 -38.34 -2.08 19.44
CA GLU A 256 -38.38 -1.16 20.60
C GLU A 256 -37.27 -0.11 20.52
N ASP A 257 -36.08 -0.48 20.03
CA ASP A 257 -34.96 0.45 19.86
C ASP A 257 -35.23 1.48 18.76
N ILE A 258 -35.85 1.05 17.66
CA ILE A 258 -36.24 1.91 16.54
C ILE A 258 -37.33 2.90 16.99
N GLU A 259 -38.33 2.42 17.72
CA GLU A 259 -39.41 3.27 18.24
C GLU A 259 -38.90 4.30 19.25
N LYS A 260 -38.01 3.89 20.15
CA LYS A 260 -37.41 4.76 21.17
C LYS A 260 -36.24 5.60 20.64
N LYS A 261 -35.78 5.37 19.41
CA LYS A 261 -34.56 5.95 18.82
C LYS A 261 -33.37 5.85 19.77
N THR A 262 -33.14 4.66 20.34
CA THR A 262 -32.00 4.42 21.25
C THR A 262 -30.73 4.14 20.46
N SER A 263 -29.58 4.63 20.96
CA SER A 263 -28.25 4.28 20.42
C SER A 263 -28.13 4.45 18.89
N TYR A 264 -27.70 3.42 18.16
CA TYR A 264 -27.58 3.38 16.70
C TYR A 264 -28.91 3.47 15.94
N ALA A 265 -30.05 3.25 16.61
CA ALA A 265 -31.36 3.33 15.95
C ALA A 265 -31.71 4.77 15.50
N ILE A 266 -31.08 5.80 16.09
CA ILE A 266 -31.18 7.20 15.62
C ILE A 266 -30.71 7.32 14.16
N MET A 267 -29.79 6.46 13.71
CA MET A 267 -29.24 6.52 12.35
C MET A 267 -30.23 6.01 11.29
N ILE A 268 -31.31 5.33 11.67
CA ILE A 268 -32.34 4.85 10.74
C ILE A 268 -33.31 5.99 10.44
N GLY A 269 -33.23 6.53 9.22
CA GLY A 269 -34.11 7.62 8.75
C GLY A 269 -33.66 9.04 9.15
N SER A 270 -32.46 9.21 9.72
CA SER A 270 -31.86 10.53 10.00
C SER A 270 -31.35 11.22 8.72
N THR A 271 -31.43 12.55 8.67
CA THR A 271 -30.97 13.36 7.52
C THR A 271 -29.46 13.64 7.52
N GLU A 272 -28.78 13.58 8.67
CA GLU A 272 -27.37 14.01 8.81
C GLU A 272 -26.37 12.84 8.91
N ASN A 273 -26.74 11.73 9.54
CA ASN A 273 -25.88 10.54 9.67
C ASN A 273 -26.68 9.24 9.46
N SER A 274 -27.25 9.10 8.27
CA SER A 274 -28.09 7.95 7.92
C SER A 274 -27.29 6.67 7.79
N ALA A 275 -27.82 5.59 8.36
CA ALA A 275 -27.42 4.24 8.05
C ALA A 275 -27.84 3.89 6.61
N ARG A 276 -26.96 3.25 5.85
CA ARG A 276 -27.27 2.86 4.45
C ARG A 276 -27.84 1.47 4.41
N LYS A 277 -29.13 1.35 4.07
CA LYS A 277 -29.80 0.05 3.91
C LYS A 277 -29.17 -0.73 2.76
N ILE A 278 -28.91 -2.02 2.99
CA ILE A 278 -28.44 -2.95 1.97
C ILE A 278 -29.62 -3.83 1.55
N PRO A 279 -29.94 -3.90 0.23
CA PRO A 279 -31.04 -4.74 -0.24
C PRO A 279 -30.69 -6.23 -0.09
N PHE A 280 -31.71 -7.05 0.16
CA PHE A 280 -31.55 -8.51 0.10
C PHE A 280 -31.54 -8.99 -1.36
N ALA A 281 -31.00 -10.18 -1.60
CA ALA A 281 -31.03 -10.77 -2.94
C ALA A 281 -32.48 -10.95 -3.42
N GLY A 282 -32.85 -10.27 -4.51
CA GLY A 282 -34.19 -10.34 -5.10
C GLY A 282 -35.17 -9.23 -4.67
N GLU A 283 -34.74 -8.25 -3.87
CA GLU A 283 -35.47 -6.98 -3.61
C GLU A 283 -35.07 -5.86 -4.58
#